data_AF-A0A1F2X363-F1
#
_entry.id   AF-A0A1F2X363-F1
#
_cell.length_a   1.000
_cell.length_b   1.000
_cell.length_c   1.000
_cell.angle_alpha   90.00
_cell.angle_beta   90.00
_cell.angle_gamma   90.00
#
_symmetry.space_group_name_H-M   'P 1'
#
loop_
_entity.id
_entity.type
_entity.pdbx_description
1 polymer ?
#
loop_
_entity_poly.entity_id
_entity_poly.type
_entity_poly.pdbx_seq_one_letter_code
_entity_poly.pdbx_strand_id
1 'polypeptide(L)'
;MHYKPDWTEARKRIEAWWSGEVIDRVAIAVTASRSQPAPERPWPPPADPERLWTDVEYRLDLTEAYCARTYFGGEAYPRLNPSMGPGTLALFLGAFPTWMDDTVWFDPVFRELSESTTLAFDARNQWWGVCQQLVAAGMEQGRDRYLVVLPDLIENLDTLASLRGTDALLVDAVLSKNSSARQSALTAFSRATDHCTRPQTMCDMGRPQNAQIVFLGGTGPARRQAIDPVAMSKARNLLYVTRLSSCSAYAPRRVRVASRDTA
;
A
#
# COMPACT_ATOMS: atom_id res chain seq x y z
N MET A 1 -3.92 -21.97 6.26
CA MET A 1 -3.60 -20.77 7.05
C MET A 1 -3.88 -21.05 8.51
N HIS A 2 -2.82 -21.13 9.31
CA HIS A 2 -2.82 -21.56 10.70
C HIS A 2 -3.87 -20.85 11.57
N TYR A 3 -3.92 -19.51 11.52
CA TYR A 3 -4.84 -18.73 12.37
C TYR A 3 -6.27 -18.59 11.81
N LYS A 4 -6.52 -19.02 10.56
CA LYS A 4 -7.80 -18.95 9.84
C LYS A 4 -8.06 -20.23 9.04
N PRO A 5 -8.61 -21.29 9.66
CA PRO A 5 -8.79 -22.60 9.03
C PRO A 5 -9.66 -22.56 7.76
N ASP A 6 -10.67 -21.69 7.74
CA ASP A 6 -11.59 -21.47 6.62
C ASP A 6 -11.13 -20.33 5.69
N TRP A 7 -9.82 -20.03 5.65
CA TRP A 7 -9.25 -18.97 4.80
C TRP A 7 -9.65 -19.10 3.33
N THR A 8 -9.64 -20.32 2.78
CA THR A 8 -10.01 -20.58 1.38
C THR A 8 -11.42 -20.08 1.05
N GLU A 9 -12.38 -20.30 1.96
CA GLU A 9 -13.77 -19.88 1.74
C GLU A 9 -13.97 -18.39 2.00
N ALA A 10 -13.31 -17.84 3.04
CA ALA A 10 -13.29 -16.40 3.28
C ALA A 10 -12.72 -15.63 2.09
N ARG A 11 -11.60 -16.10 1.52
CA ARG A 11 -10.98 -15.51 0.35
C ARG A 11 -11.92 -15.46 -0.85
N LYS A 12 -12.62 -16.55 -1.16
CA LYS A 12 -13.61 -16.58 -2.26
C LYS A 12 -14.69 -15.52 -2.08
N ARG A 13 -15.21 -15.35 -0.85
CA ARG A 13 -16.22 -14.32 -0.55
C ARG A 13 -15.67 -12.90 -0.66
N ILE A 14 -14.43 -12.69 -0.24
CA ILE A 14 -13.74 -11.40 -0.43
C ILE A 14 -13.61 -11.08 -1.93
N GLU A 15 -13.15 -12.04 -2.73
CA GLU A 15 -13.00 -11.89 -4.19
C GLU A 15 -14.35 -11.61 -4.88
N ALA A 16 -15.41 -12.32 -4.49
CA ALA A 16 -16.77 -12.07 -5.00
C ALA A 16 -17.27 -10.68 -4.59
N TRP A 17 -17.11 -10.28 -3.33
CA TRP A 17 -17.53 -8.96 -2.85
C TRP A 17 -16.85 -7.83 -3.63
N TRP A 18 -15.54 -7.93 -3.88
CA TRP A 18 -14.81 -6.97 -4.72
C TRP A 18 -15.29 -6.94 -6.18
N SER A 19 -15.83 -8.06 -6.66
CA SER A 19 -16.44 -8.17 -7.99
C SER A 19 -17.89 -7.69 -8.04
N GLY A 20 -18.44 -7.19 -6.92
CA GLY A 20 -19.84 -6.81 -6.79
C GLY A 20 -20.80 -8.00 -6.74
N GLU A 21 -20.28 -9.20 -6.45
CA GLU A 21 -21.03 -10.45 -6.38
C GLU A 21 -21.25 -10.88 -4.92
N VAL A 22 -22.31 -11.66 -4.69
CA VAL A 22 -22.59 -12.31 -3.41
C VAL A 22 -22.71 -13.81 -3.67
N ILE A 23 -21.91 -14.61 -2.98
CA ILE A 23 -21.91 -16.07 -3.16
C ILE A 23 -23.09 -16.69 -2.39
N ASP A 24 -23.10 -16.51 -1.08
CA ASP A 24 -24.05 -17.15 -0.17
C ASP A 24 -24.56 -16.18 0.93
N ARG A 25 -23.71 -15.27 1.38
CA ARG A 25 -24.03 -14.20 2.33
C ARG A 25 -23.15 -12.97 2.09
N VAL A 26 -23.52 -11.85 2.72
CA VAL A 26 -22.66 -10.66 2.76
C VAL A 26 -21.32 -10.96 3.44
N ALA A 27 -20.25 -10.34 2.94
CA ALA A 27 -18.94 -10.40 3.56
C ALA A 27 -18.93 -9.56 4.84
N ILE A 28 -18.49 -10.14 5.95
CA ILE A 28 -18.39 -9.47 7.26
C ILE A 28 -17.04 -9.84 7.87
N ALA A 29 -16.25 -8.84 8.26
CA ALA A 29 -15.02 -9.04 9.01
C ALA A 29 -15.27 -8.79 10.50
N VAL A 30 -15.09 -9.81 11.33
CA VAL A 30 -15.20 -9.70 12.80
C VAL A 30 -13.89 -10.13 13.43
N THR A 31 -13.38 -9.33 14.35
CA THR A 31 -12.25 -9.71 15.21
C THR A 31 -12.70 -9.74 16.66
N ALA A 32 -12.19 -10.69 17.42
CA ALA A 32 -12.42 -10.82 18.86
C ALA A 32 -11.22 -11.48 19.52
N SER A 33 -11.12 -11.46 20.84
CA SER A 33 -10.13 -12.27 21.55
C SER A 33 -10.44 -13.76 21.35
N ARG A 34 -9.40 -14.55 21.09
CA ARG A 34 -9.49 -16.01 20.98
C ARG A 34 -9.70 -16.59 22.38
N SER A 35 -10.66 -17.51 22.52
CA SER A 35 -10.95 -18.18 23.79
C SER A 35 -9.77 -18.99 24.32
N GLN A 36 -8.98 -19.57 23.41
CA GLN A 36 -7.73 -20.28 23.71
C GLN A 36 -6.63 -19.70 22.80
N PRO A 37 -5.85 -18.71 23.28
CA PRO A 37 -4.75 -18.14 22.53
C PRO A 37 -3.72 -19.22 22.12
N ALA A 38 -3.15 -19.08 20.93
CA ALA A 38 -2.02 -19.93 20.53
C ALA A 38 -0.75 -19.54 21.31
N PRO A 39 0.24 -20.45 21.43
CA PRO A 39 1.54 -20.10 21.98
C PRO A 39 2.19 -18.96 21.18
N GLU A 40 2.76 -18.00 21.89
CA GLU A 40 3.43 -16.84 21.33
C GLU A 40 4.77 -16.62 22.03
N ARG A 41 5.68 -15.88 21.38
CA ARG A 41 6.95 -15.45 21.99
C ARG A 41 6.73 -14.13 22.74
N PRO A 42 7.55 -13.77 23.73
CA PRO A 42 7.51 -12.42 24.31
C PRO A 42 7.87 -11.34 23.28
N TRP A 43 7.14 -10.22 23.26
CA TRP A 43 7.44 -9.02 22.47
C TRP A 43 7.52 -7.81 23.42
N PRO A 44 8.65 -7.58 24.10
CA PRO A 44 8.78 -6.42 24.96
C PRO A 44 8.66 -5.14 24.10
N PRO A 45 7.96 -4.09 24.59
CA PRO A 45 7.91 -2.83 23.87
C PRO A 45 9.35 -2.29 23.68
N PRO A 46 9.69 -1.77 22.49
CA PRO A 46 10.94 -1.10 22.22
C PRO A 46 11.19 0.07 23.17
N ALA A 47 12.46 0.47 23.24
CA ALA A 47 12.92 1.54 24.14
C ALA A 47 12.44 2.94 23.74
N ASP A 48 12.03 3.13 22.48
CA ASP A 48 11.65 4.41 21.93
C ASP A 48 10.51 4.27 20.90
N PRO A 49 9.74 5.35 20.66
CA PRO A 49 8.60 5.32 19.76
C PRO A 49 8.96 5.01 18.31
N GLU A 50 10.14 5.40 17.81
CA GLU A 50 10.55 5.12 16.44
C GLU A 50 10.59 3.62 16.17
N ARG A 51 11.22 2.87 17.08
CA ARG A 51 11.34 1.41 16.95
C ARG A 51 10.00 0.68 17.00
N LEU A 52 8.95 1.26 17.60
CA LEU A 52 7.59 0.67 17.50
C LEU A 52 7.15 0.51 16.05
N TRP A 53 7.56 1.44 15.18
CA TRP A 53 7.19 1.49 13.78
C TRP A 53 8.25 0.91 12.85
N THR A 54 9.53 0.98 13.22
CA THR A 54 10.65 0.67 12.31
C THR A 54 11.40 -0.62 12.62
N ASP A 55 11.31 -1.14 13.85
CA ASP A 55 12.00 -2.38 14.24
C ASP A 55 11.31 -3.60 13.61
N VAL A 56 12.03 -4.25 12.70
CA VAL A 56 11.51 -5.38 11.92
C VAL A 56 11.18 -6.58 12.82
N GLU A 57 12.07 -6.91 13.76
CA GLU A 57 11.89 -8.09 14.62
C GLU A 57 10.71 -7.88 15.57
N TYR A 58 10.66 -6.71 16.21
CA TYR A 58 9.54 -6.35 17.08
C TYR A 58 8.21 -6.41 16.33
N ARG A 59 8.13 -5.89 15.09
CA ARG A 59 6.89 -5.89 14.31
C ARG A 59 6.46 -7.28 13.86
N LEU A 60 7.39 -8.20 13.65
CA LEU A 60 7.09 -9.60 13.36
C LEU A 60 6.53 -10.30 14.60
N ASP A 61 7.18 -10.12 15.76
CA ASP A 61 6.72 -10.72 17.02
C ASP A 61 5.36 -10.15 17.45
N LEU A 62 5.16 -8.84 17.30
CA LEU A 62 3.87 -8.18 17.54
C LEU A 62 2.77 -8.73 16.61
N THR A 63 3.09 -8.96 15.33
CA THR A 63 2.14 -9.54 14.37
C THR A 63 1.77 -10.96 14.77
N GLU A 64 2.74 -11.78 15.18
CA GLU A 64 2.50 -13.15 15.62
C GLU A 64 1.63 -13.19 16.87
N ALA A 65 1.93 -12.35 17.87
CA ALA A 65 1.13 -12.20 19.09
C ALA A 65 -0.31 -11.77 18.79
N TYR A 66 -0.48 -10.77 17.91
CA TYR A 66 -1.81 -10.37 17.43
C TYR A 66 -2.56 -11.54 16.80
N CYS A 67 -1.92 -12.31 15.92
CA CYS A 67 -2.57 -13.44 15.25
C CYS A 67 -2.90 -14.59 16.23
N ALA A 68 -2.00 -14.87 17.18
CA ALA A 68 -2.17 -15.90 18.20
C ALA A 68 -3.33 -15.62 19.15
N ARG A 69 -3.55 -14.35 19.50
CA ARG A 69 -4.59 -13.89 20.43
C ARG A 69 -5.92 -13.54 19.76
N THR A 70 -5.96 -13.40 18.43
CA THR A 70 -7.14 -12.92 17.72
C THR A 70 -7.93 -14.07 17.08
N TYR A 71 -9.24 -14.07 17.34
CA TYR A 71 -10.23 -14.81 16.56
C TYR A 71 -10.60 -14.00 15.32
N PHE A 72 -10.51 -14.63 14.15
CA PHE A 72 -10.81 -14.04 12.85
C PHE A 72 -12.12 -14.63 12.30
N GLY A 73 -13.24 -13.96 12.59
CA GLY A 73 -14.58 -14.37 12.18
C GLY A 73 -14.97 -13.83 10.81
N GLY A 74 -15.76 -14.63 10.07
CA GLY A 74 -16.19 -14.29 8.71
C GLY A 74 -15.00 -14.12 7.76
N GLU A 75 -14.90 -12.95 7.15
CA GLU A 75 -13.87 -12.56 6.19
C GLU A 75 -12.71 -11.77 6.82
N ALA A 76 -12.67 -11.65 8.16
CA ALA A 76 -11.46 -11.19 8.83
C ALA A 76 -10.33 -12.22 8.63
N TYR A 77 -9.09 -11.75 8.53
CA TYR A 77 -7.93 -12.60 8.30
C TYR A 77 -6.68 -12.09 9.01
N PRO A 78 -5.77 -12.99 9.40
CA PRO A 78 -4.48 -12.64 10.03
C PRO A 78 -3.59 -11.94 9.00
N ARG A 79 -2.97 -10.82 9.40
CA ARG A 79 -2.15 -10.00 8.51
C ARG A 79 -1.00 -9.31 9.22
N LEU A 80 0.11 -9.15 8.50
CA LEU A 80 1.15 -8.18 8.78
C LEU A 80 0.86 -6.91 7.98
N ASN A 81 0.73 -5.78 8.67
CA ASN A 81 0.69 -4.46 8.06
C ASN A 81 2.10 -3.86 8.12
N PRO A 82 2.75 -3.49 6.99
CA PRO A 82 4.08 -2.89 6.99
C PRO A 82 4.09 -1.35 7.12
N SER A 83 2.93 -0.70 7.23
CA SER A 83 2.81 0.77 7.39
C SER A 83 3.54 1.29 8.63
N MET A 84 4.20 2.44 8.53
CA MET A 84 4.89 3.15 9.62
C MET A 84 4.06 4.37 10.08
N GLY A 85 2.74 4.19 10.19
CA GLY A 85 1.79 5.25 10.53
C GLY A 85 0.83 5.62 9.38
N PRO A 86 -0.18 6.46 9.69
CA PRO A 86 -1.24 6.87 8.75
C PRO A 86 -0.72 7.95 7.79
N GLY A 87 -0.23 7.56 6.62
CA GLY A 87 0.53 8.43 5.72
C GLY A 87 1.92 7.93 5.38
N THR A 88 2.17 6.61 5.47
CA THR A 88 3.47 5.99 5.17
C THR A 88 4.04 6.42 3.80
N LEU A 89 3.18 6.66 2.80
CA LEU A 89 3.60 7.20 1.50
C LEU A 89 4.36 8.54 1.60
N ALA A 90 3.99 9.42 2.53
CA ALA A 90 4.69 10.70 2.73
C ALA A 90 6.16 10.48 3.14
N LEU A 91 6.45 9.45 3.94
CA LEU A 91 7.82 9.07 4.30
C LEU A 91 8.63 8.66 3.08
N PHE A 92 8.04 7.88 2.18
CA PHE A 92 8.70 7.47 0.93
C PHE A 92 8.95 8.65 -0.01
N LEU A 93 8.19 9.74 0.15
CA LEU A 93 8.33 10.99 -0.59
C LEU A 93 9.21 12.03 0.14
N GLY A 94 9.81 11.67 1.27
CA GLY A 94 10.82 12.48 1.97
C GLY A 94 10.30 13.29 3.15
N ALA A 95 9.07 13.05 3.63
CA ALA A 95 8.60 13.65 4.87
C ALA A 95 9.42 13.19 6.08
N PHE A 96 9.58 14.08 7.05
CA PHE A 96 10.23 13.77 8.33
C PHE A 96 9.18 13.29 9.33
N PRO A 97 9.35 12.10 9.94
CA PRO A 97 8.44 11.59 10.95
C PRO A 97 8.69 12.24 12.32
N THR A 98 7.61 12.50 13.04
CA THR A 98 7.59 12.61 14.50
C THR A 98 6.88 11.37 15.06
N TRP A 99 7.65 10.50 15.70
CA TRP A 99 7.19 9.22 16.21
C TRP A 99 6.48 9.34 17.56
N MET A 100 5.29 8.76 17.67
CA MET A 100 4.53 8.63 18.92
C MET A 100 4.14 7.17 19.12
N ASP A 101 3.73 6.80 20.34
CA ASP A 101 3.38 5.42 20.67
C ASP A 101 2.10 4.93 19.95
N ASP A 102 1.20 5.86 19.62
CA ASP A 102 -0.12 5.60 19.05
C ASP A 102 -0.30 6.13 17.61
N THR A 103 0.62 6.97 17.13
CA THR A 103 0.56 7.56 15.78
C THR A 103 1.94 8.03 15.29
N VAL A 104 1.99 8.48 14.04
CA VAL A 104 3.16 9.13 13.44
C VAL A 104 2.70 10.41 12.76
N TRP A 105 3.33 11.52 13.10
CA TRP A 105 3.09 12.81 12.46
C TRP A 105 4.17 13.07 11.41
N PHE A 106 3.85 13.87 10.39
CA PHE A 106 4.75 14.18 9.29
C PHE A 106 4.96 15.68 9.19
N ASP A 107 6.22 16.11 9.23
CA ASP A 107 6.54 17.51 9.01
C ASP A 107 6.48 17.86 7.51
N PRO A 108 5.89 19.02 7.15
CA PRO A 108 5.82 19.45 5.76
C PRO A 108 7.19 19.54 5.09
N VAL A 109 7.27 19.01 3.86
CA VAL A 109 8.48 18.98 3.02
C VAL A 109 8.65 20.27 2.23
N PHE A 110 7.55 20.94 1.89
CA PHE A 110 7.56 22.18 1.11
C PHE A 110 6.54 23.20 1.61
N ARG A 111 6.86 24.48 1.44
CA ARG A 111 6.03 25.60 1.91
C ARG A 111 5.18 26.22 0.80
N GLU A 112 5.61 26.11 -0.44
CA GLU A 112 4.91 26.65 -1.60
C GLU A 112 4.61 25.53 -2.60
N LEU A 113 3.45 25.59 -3.26
CA LEU A 113 3.06 24.56 -4.24
C LEU A 113 4.04 24.45 -5.42
N SER A 114 4.74 25.52 -5.77
CA SER A 114 5.74 25.52 -6.83
C SER A 114 6.93 24.59 -6.52
N GLU A 115 7.27 24.41 -5.24
CA GLU A 115 8.38 23.57 -4.79
C GLU A 115 8.09 22.07 -4.96
N SER A 116 6.81 21.70 -5.03
CA SER A 116 6.39 20.30 -5.13
C SER A 116 6.79 19.63 -6.44
N THR A 117 7.26 20.40 -7.43
CA THR A 117 7.83 19.88 -8.68
C THR A 117 9.08 19.02 -8.48
N THR A 118 9.73 19.16 -7.33
CA THR A 118 10.89 18.37 -6.91
C THR A 118 10.54 17.02 -6.29
N LEU A 119 9.25 16.79 -5.97
CA LEU A 119 8.80 15.52 -5.40
C LEU A 119 9.08 14.37 -6.36
N ALA A 120 9.85 13.40 -5.88
CA ALA A 120 10.16 12.18 -6.59
C ALA A 120 10.34 11.06 -5.59
N PHE A 121 9.95 9.85 -6.00
CA PHE A 121 10.30 8.64 -5.27
C PHE A 121 11.81 8.40 -5.36
N ASP A 122 12.47 8.16 -4.21
CA ASP A 122 13.85 7.68 -4.13
C ASP A 122 13.85 6.25 -3.60
N ALA A 123 14.31 5.30 -4.41
CA ALA A 123 14.45 3.89 -4.00
C ALA A 123 15.47 3.69 -2.87
N ARG A 124 16.33 4.68 -2.60
CA ARG A 124 17.29 4.70 -1.49
C ARG A 124 16.72 5.36 -0.23
N ASN A 125 15.45 5.77 -0.24
CA ASN A 125 14.78 6.30 0.94
C ASN A 125 14.88 5.28 2.09
N GLN A 126 15.33 5.73 3.25
CA GLN A 126 15.57 4.82 4.39
C GLN A 126 14.29 4.10 4.84
N TRP A 127 13.15 4.79 4.85
CA TRP A 127 11.87 4.24 5.26
C TRP A 127 11.35 3.24 4.24
N TRP A 128 11.57 3.50 2.95
CA TRP A 128 11.33 2.51 1.92
C TRP A 128 12.14 1.24 2.18
N GLY A 129 13.44 1.37 2.48
CA GLY A 129 14.30 0.24 2.83
C GLY A 129 13.80 -0.56 4.04
N VAL A 130 13.38 0.11 5.12
CA VAL A 130 12.78 -0.55 6.30
C VAL A 130 11.50 -1.31 5.92
N CYS A 131 10.62 -0.69 5.13
CA CYS A 131 9.40 -1.35 4.64
C CYS A 131 9.71 -2.60 3.82
N GLN A 132 10.72 -2.55 2.94
CA GLN A 132 11.15 -3.71 2.17
C GLN A 132 11.67 -4.84 3.06
N GLN A 133 12.48 -4.51 4.07
CA GLN A 133 13.01 -5.49 5.02
C GLN A 133 11.89 -6.18 5.79
N LEU A 134 10.92 -5.41 6.30
CA LEU A 134 9.77 -5.94 7.03
C LEU A 134 8.88 -6.82 6.13
N VAL A 135 8.61 -6.38 4.90
CA VAL A 135 7.82 -7.18 3.94
C VAL A 135 8.54 -8.49 3.64
N ALA A 136 9.84 -8.45 3.32
CA ALA A 136 10.61 -9.65 3.02
C ALA A 136 10.65 -10.64 4.20
N ALA A 137 10.96 -10.15 5.41
CA ALA A 137 10.98 -10.97 6.61
C ALA A 137 9.58 -11.50 6.99
N GLY A 138 8.55 -10.67 6.84
CA GLY A 138 7.16 -11.05 7.07
C GLY A 138 6.66 -12.13 6.12
N MET A 139 7.07 -12.08 4.86
CA MET A 139 6.75 -13.10 3.86
C MET A 139 7.43 -14.44 4.15
N GLU A 140 8.68 -14.39 4.62
CA GLU A 140 9.44 -15.58 4.97
C GLU A 140 8.87 -16.25 6.22
N GLN A 141 8.72 -15.51 7.31
CA GLN A 141 8.27 -16.04 8.59
C GLN A 141 6.77 -16.34 8.62
N GLY A 142 5.96 -15.52 7.94
CA GLY A 142 4.50 -15.59 7.94
C GLY A 142 3.89 -16.68 7.06
N ARG A 143 4.71 -17.51 6.41
CA ARG A 143 4.23 -18.54 5.46
C ARG A 143 3.18 -19.44 6.12
N ASP A 144 2.01 -19.52 5.48
CA ASP A 144 0.82 -20.23 5.96
C ASP A 144 0.29 -19.75 7.34
N ARG A 145 0.77 -18.64 7.88
CA ARG A 145 0.30 -18.07 9.16
C ARG A 145 -0.56 -16.83 8.94
N TYR A 146 -0.04 -15.87 8.20
CA TYR A 146 -0.71 -14.60 7.90
C TYR A 146 -0.35 -14.11 6.50
N LEU A 147 -1.06 -13.07 6.03
CA LEU A 147 -0.74 -12.39 4.77
C LEU A 147 0.04 -11.12 5.04
N VAL A 148 0.97 -10.76 4.16
CA VAL A 148 1.58 -9.43 4.17
C VAL A 148 0.72 -8.54 3.29
N VAL A 149 0.14 -7.49 3.88
CA VAL A 149 -0.63 -6.49 3.12
C VAL A 149 0.29 -5.41 2.60
N LEU A 150 -0.20 -4.63 1.63
CA LEU A 150 0.49 -3.43 1.21
C LEU A 150 0.58 -2.42 2.35
N PRO A 151 1.66 -1.62 2.41
CA PRO A 151 1.69 -0.47 3.30
C PRO A 151 0.59 0.51 2.90
N ASP A 152 0.34 1.44 3.80
CA ASP A 152 -0.51 2.58 3.57
C ASP A 152 0.09 3.47 2.48
N LEU A 153 -0.39 3.24 1.27
CA LEU A 153 -0.07 4.00 0.08
C LEU A 153 -1.19 4.98 -0.25
N ILE A 154 -2.00 5.41 0.74
CA ILE A 154 -3.13 6.33 0.53
C ILE A 154 -2.70 7.48 -0.38
N GLU A 155 -3.21 7.44 -1.61
CA GLU A 155 -2.92 8.42 -2.63
C GLU A 155 -3.78 9.67 -2.38
N ASN A 156 -3.42 10.77 -3.03
CA ASN A 156 -4.19 12.02 -3.13
C ASN A 156 -3.96 13.03 -1.99
N LEU A 157 -5.03 13.69 -1.55
CA LEU A 157 -4.99 14.90 -0.72
C LEU A 157 -4.40 14.65 0.66
N ASP A 158 -4.52 13.44 1.22
CA ASP A 158 -4.00 13.14 2.57
C ASP A 158 -2.47 13.11 2.59
N THR A 159 -1.85 12.45 1.62
CA THR A 159 -0.39 12.50 1.47
C THR A 159 0.07 13.91 1.10
N LEU A 160 -0.69 14.63 0.24
CA LEU A 160 -0.36 16.03 -0.05
C LEU A 160 -0.45 16.92 1.19
N ALA A 161 -1.44 16.70 2.06
CA ALA A 161 -1.60 17.42 3.33
C ALA A 161 -0.42 17.14 4.28
N SER A 162 0.06 15.89 4.30
CA SER A 162 1.26 15.51 5.06
C SER A 162 2.53 16.19 4.54
N LEU A 163 2.63 16.42 3.23
CA LEU A 163 3.80 17.07 2.61
C LEU A 163 3.75 18.61 2.62
N ARG A 164 2.55 19.20 2.60
CA ARG A 164 2.31 20.66 2.46
C ARG A 164 1.91 21.35 3.77
N GLY A 165 1.35 20.57 4.70
CA GLY A 165 0.56 21.05 5.83
C GLY A 165 -0.93 21.20 5.46
N THR A 166 -1.81 20.65 6.29
CA THR A 166 -3.27 20.63 6.06
C THR A 166 -3.87 22.02 5.88
N ASP A 167 -3.62 22.94 6.80
CA ASP A 167 -4.20 24.29 6.75
C ASP A 167 -3.80 25.04 5.49
N ALA A 168 -2.52 24.92 5.13
CA ALA A 168 -1.99 25.58 3.95
C ALA A 168 -2.52 24.96 2.65
N LEU A 169 -2.67 23.63 2.60
CA LEU A 169 -3.32 22.95 1.49
C LEU A 169 -4.80 23.36 1.34
N LEU A 170 -5.52 23.57 2.44
CA LEU A 170 -6.91 24.04 2.41
C LEU A 170 -7.01 25.48 1.90
N VAL A 171 -6.11 26.37 2.35
CA VAL A 171 -6.00 27.75 1.84
C VAL A 171 -5.68 27.73 0.34
N ASP A 172 -4.73 26.89 -0.08
CA ASP A 172 -4.41 26.68 -1.49
C ASP A 172 -5.66 26.23 -2.26
N ALA A 173 -6.44 25.28 -1.73
CA ALA A 173 -7.62 24.76 -2.40
C ALA A 173 -8.68 25.84 -2.68
N VAL A 174 -8.83 26.82 -1.77
CA VAL A 174 -9.77 27.93 -1.89
C VAL A 174 -9.24 29.04 -2.80
N LEU A 175 -8.00 29.46 -2.59
CA LEU A 175 -7.44 30.65 -3.24
C LEU A 175 -6.84 30.38 -4.63
N SER A 176 -6.44 29.15 -4.94
CA SER A 176 -5.70 28.80 -6.17
C SER A 176 -6.53 28.02 -7.20
N LYS A 177 -7.85 28.21 -7.24
CA LYS A 177 -8.81 27.37 -8.02
C LYS A 177 -8.48 27.14 -9.50
N ASN A 178 -7.62 27.93 -10.14
CA ASN A 178 -7.14 27.70 -11.52
C ASN A 178 -5.65 28.05 -11.72
N SER A 179 -4.81 27.95 -10.68
CA SER A 179 -3.40 28.32 -10.83
C SER A 179 -2.61 27.23 -11.57
N SER A 180 -1.68 27.64 -12.44
CA SER A 180 -0.72 26.74 -13.09
C SER A 180 0.13 26.01 -12.06
N ALA A 181 0.50 26.69 -10.97
CA ALA A 181 1.22 26.11 -9.84
C ALA A 181 0.49 24.91 -9.22
N ARG A 182 -0.83 25.02 -9.00
CA ARG A 182 -1.65 23.91 -8.50
C ARG A 182 -1.67 22.72 -9.47
N GLN A 183 -1.83 22.98 -10.76
CA GLN A 183 -1.86 21.91 -11.76
C GLN A 183 -0.50 21.20 -11.87
N SER A 184 0.59 21.96 -11.85
CA SER A 184 1.96 21.44 -11.80
C SER A 184 2.19 20.61 -10.53
N ALA A 185 1.71 21.09 -9.39
CA ALA A 185 1.87 20.40 -8.12
C ALA A 185 1.15 19.05 -8.08
N LEU A 186 -0.12 19.03 -8.49
CA LEU A 186 -0.90 17.80 -8.62
C LEU A 186 -0.26 16.82 -9.61
N THR A 187 0.31 17.32 -10.71
CA THR A 187 0.97 16.48 -11.71
C THR A 187 2.27 15.87 -11.18
N ALA A 188 3.08 16.66 -10.46
CA ALA A 188 4.31 16.17 -9.83
C ALA A 188 4.00 15.13 -8.75
N PHE A 189 2.98 15.41 -7.93
CA PHE A 189 2.49 14.49 -6.91
C PHE A 189 2.00 13.18 -7.54
N SER A 190 1.10 13.21 -8.52
CA SER A 190 0.61 12.01 -9.22
C SER A 190 1.76 11.20 -9.81
N ARG A 191 2.77 11.85 -10.40
CA ARG A 191 3.95 11.13 -10.93
C ARG A 191 4.74 10.40 -9.83
N ALA A 192 4.88 11.01 -8.66
CA ALA A 192 5.63 10.43 -7.56
C ALA A 192 4.86 9.28 -6.90
N THR A 193 3.55 9.44 -6.70
CA THR A 193 2.68 8.38 -6.18
C THR A 193 2.56 7.21 -7.17
N ASP A 194 2.36 7.49 -8.45
CA ASP A 194 2.32 6.47 -9.52
C ASP A 194 3.60 5.62 -9.53
N HIS A 195 4.76 6.22 -9.23
CA HIS A 195 6.00 5.46 -9.15
C HIS A 195 6.00 4.50 -7.97
N CYS A 196 5.53 4.95 -6.81
CA CYS A 196 5.42 4.12 -5.61
C CYS A 196 4.46 2.97 -5.84
N THR A 197 3.28 3.23 -6.42
CA THR A 197 2.18 2.25 -6.55
C THR A 197 2.24 1.38 -7.80
N ARG A 198 3.27 1.54 -8.64
CA ARG A 198 3.50 0.68 -9.80
C ARG A 198 3.65 -0.79 -9.40
N PRO A 199 3.07 -1.73 -10.17
CA PRO A 199 3.22 -3.16 -9.92
C PRO A 199 4.68 -3.62 -9.79
N GLN A 200 5.59 -3.06 -10.60
CA GLN A 200 7.01 -3.41 -10.52
C GLN A 200 7.63 -2.99 -9.19
N THR A 201 7.39 -1.75 -8.75
CA THR A 201 7.87 -1.23 -7.46
C THR A 201 7.32 -2.05 -6.28
N MET A 202 6.05 -2.44 -6.36
CA MET A 202 5.39 -3.32 -5.39
C MET A 202 5.98 -4.75 -5.41
N CYS A 203 6.29 -5.29 -6.58
CA CYS A 203 6.99 -6.57 -6.71
C CYS A 203 8.41 -6.49 -6.13
N ASP A 204 9.13 -5.40 -6.34
CA ASP A 204 10.47 -5.19 -5.82
C ASP A 204 10.47 -4.97 -4.29
N MET A 205 9.33 -4.58 -3.69
CA MET A 205 9.14 -4.58 -2.24
C MET A 205 9.07 -6.00 -1.64
N GLY A 206 8.58 -6.98 -2.41
CA GLY A 206 8.24 -8.32 -1.91
C GLY A 206 9.00 -9.48 -2.53
N ARG A 207 10.21 -9.30 -3.07
CA ARG A 207 11.01 -10.44 -3.57
C ARG A 207 11.52 -11.29 -2.39
N PRO A 208 10.82 -12.39 -2.08
CA PRO A 208 11.28 -13.73 -2.47
C PRO A 208 10.23 -14.57 -3.23
N GLN A 209 10.70 -15.57 -3.98
CA GLN A 209 10.07 -16.28 -5.10
C GLN A 209 8.68 -16.95 -4.86
N ASN A 210 8.07 -16.86 -3.67
CA ASN A 210 6.89 -17.66 -3.28
C ASN A 210 5.83 -16.94 -2.42
N ALA A 211 5.88 -15.62 -2.30
CA ALA A 211 5.06 -14.90 -1.34
C ALA A 211 3.73 -14.36 -1.92
N GLN A 212 2.74 -14.17 -1.03
CA GLN A 212 1.41 -13.63 -1.37
C GLN A 212 1.29 -12.21 -0.79
N ILE A 213 1.18 -11.21 -1.68
CA ILE A 213 0.77 -9.85 -1.33
C ILE A 213 -0.71 -9.71 -1.68
N VAL A 214 -1.49 -9.12 -0.77
CA VAL A 214 -2.89 -8.78 -1.05
C VAL A 214 -2.98 -7.32 -1.47
N PHE A 215 -3.36 -7.10 -2.73
CA PHE A 215 -3.72 -5.78 -3.25
C PHE A 215 -5.19 -5.49 -2.93
N LEU A 216 -5.46 -4.45 -2.13
CA LEU A 216 -6.80 -3.88 -1.97
C LEU A 216 -6.81 -2.59 -2.81
N GLY A 217 -7.70 -2.54 -3.82
CA GLY A 217 -7.54 -1.69 -5.01
C GLY A 217 -7.44 -0.17 -4.79
N GLY A 218 -6.72 0.49 -5.69
CA GLY A 218 -6.70 1.94 -5.89
C GLY A 218 -7.10 2.30 -7.33
N THR A 219 -7.83 3.40 -7.50
CA THR A 219 -8.27 3.93 -8.81
C THR A 219 -7.27 4.97 -9.31
N GLY A 220 -6.30 4.57 -10.13
CA GLY A 220 -5.48 5.52 -10.89
C GLY A 220 -6.28 6.15 -12.06
N PRO A 221 -5.97 7.39 -12.48
CA PRO A 221 -6.74 8.08 -13.51
C PRO A 221 -6.44 7.47 -14.89
N ALA A 222 -7.32 6.58 -15.35
CA ALA A 222 -7.37 6.20 -16.76
C ALA A 222 -7.65 7.47 -17.59
N ARG A 223 -6.70 7.86 -18.43
CA ARG A 223 -6.84 8.97 -19.39
C ARG A 223 -8.14 8.80 -20.17
N ARG A 224 -9.01 9.82 -20.13
CA ARG A 224 -10.19 9.94 -20.98
C ARG A 224 -9.75 10.02 -22.45
N GLN A 225 -9.63 8.87 -23.11
CA GLN A 225 -9.90 8.77 -24.53
C GLN A 225 -11.21 8.01 -24.67
N ALA A 226 -12.11 8.55 -25.49
CA ALA A 226 -13.42 7.97 -25.74
C ALA A 226 -13.26 6.53 -26.24
N ILE A 227 -13.64 5.54 -25.42
CA ILE A 227 -13.58 4.13 -25.75
C ILE A 227 -14.96 3.52 -25.50
N ASP A 228 -15.45 2.88 -26.56
CA ASP A 228 -16.63 2.05 -26.76
C ASP A 228 -17.34 1.50 -25.48
N PRO A 229 -18.65 1.76 -25.28
CA PRO A 229 -19.44 1.22 -24.17
C PRO A 229 -19.43 -0.31 -24.06
N VAL A 230 -19.11 -1.03 -25.13
CA VAL A 230 -19.06 -2.51 -25.13
C VAL A 230 -17.78 -3.05 -24.49
N ALA A 231 -16.73 -2.23 -24.35
CA ALA A 231 -15.48 -2.61 -23.69
C ALA A 231 -15.54 -2.58 -22.14
N MET A 232 -16.60 -2.00 -21.55
CA MET A 232 -16.77 -1.92 -20.09
C MET A 232 -17.04 -3.27 -19.40
N SER A 233 -17.41 -4.36 -20.11
CA SER A 233 -17.64 -5.65 -19.46
C SER A 233 -16.34 -6.42 -19.07
N LYS A 234 -15.17 -5.90 -19.46
CA LYS A 234 -13.87 -6.58 -19.24
C LYS A 234 -12.91 -5.85 -18.29
N ALA A 235 -13.21 -4.64 -17.84
CA ALA A 235 -12.46 -3.97 -16.79
C ALA A 235 -12.97 -4.41 -15.41
N ARG A 236 -12.78 -5.70 -15.09
CA ARG A 236 -13.09 -6.25 -13.77
C ARG A 236 -12.10 -5.68 -12.75
N ASN A 237 -12.63 -5.11 -11.66
CA ASN A 237 -11.87 -4.79 -10.46
C ASN A 237 -11.29 -6.09 -9.89
N LEU A 238 -10.07 -6.43 -10.31
CA LEU A 238 -9.39 -7.65 -9.90
C LEU A 238 -8.59 -7.41 -8.63
N LEU A 239 -8.97 -8.09 -7.55
CA LEU A 239 -8.08 -8.41 -6.45
C LEU A 239 -6.93 -9.27 -7.02
N TYR A 240 -5.75 -8.70 -7.21
CA TYR A 240 -4.59 -9.49 -7.63
C TYR A 240 -3.99 -10.18 -6.41
N VAL A 241 -4.29 -11.47 -6.23
CA VAL A 241 -3.45 -12.35 -5.42
C VAL A 241 -2.45 -13.00 -6.36
N THR A 242 -1.36 -12.30 -6.66
CA THR A 242 -0.30 -12.83 -7.50
C THR A 242 0.52 -13.84 -6.70
N ARG A 243 0.59 -15.10 -7.15
CA ARG A 243 1.75 -15.94 -6.84
C ARG A 243 2.94 -15.34 -7.59
N LEU A 244 4.02 -14.99 -6.90
CA LEU A 244 5.23 -14.37 -7.45
C LEU A 244 6.03 -15.23 -8.45
N SER A 245 5.48 -16.35 -8.92
CA SER A 245 6.13 -17.28 -9.86
C SER A 245 6.13 -16.81 -11.33
N SER A 246 5.53 -15.67 -11.69
CA SER A 246 5.37 -15.23 -13.09
C SER A 246 5.97 -13.86 -13.45
N CYS A 247 6.97 -13.36 -12.71
CA CYS A 247 7.64 -12.09 -13.01
C CYS A 247 8.49 -12.07 -14.31
N SER A 248 8.48 -13.14 -15.12
CA SER A 248 9.26 -13.23 -16.37
C SER A 248 8.58 -12.61 -17.61
N ALA A 249 7.34 -12.12 -17.53
CA ALA A 249 6.57 -11.81 -18.73
C ALA A 249 6.59 -10.34 -19.21
N TYR A 250 7.35 -9.44 -18.57
CA TYR A 250 7.44 -8.04 -19.01
C TYR A 250 8.68 -7.78 -19.88
N ALA A 251 8.65 -8.27 -21.13
CA ALA A 251 9.60 -7.83 -22.14
C ALA A 251 9.13 -6.47 -22.71
N PRO A 252 9.95 -5.41 -22.67
CA PRO A 252 9.56 -4.11 -23.23
C PRO A 252 9.35 -4.25 -24.74
N ARG A 253 8.12 -4.01 -25.22
CA ARG A 253 7.86 -3.86 -26.66
C ARG A 253 8.67 -2.65 -27.15
N ARG A 254 9.69 -2.89 -27.98
CA ARG A 254 10.35 -1.84 -28.77
C ARG A 254 9.29 -1.17 -29.64
N VAL A 255 8.98 0.09 -29.35
CA VAL A 255 8.23 0.95 -30.26
C VAL A 255 9.15 1.23 -31.45
N ARG A 256 8.82 0.68 -32.63
CA ARG A 256 9.43 1.09 -33.89
C ARG A 256 8.97 2.52 -34.17
N VAL A 257 9.89 3.47 -34.17
CA VAL A 257 9.67 4.79 -34.74
C VAL A 257 9.61 4.61 -36.25
N ALA A 258 8.46 4.90 -36.86
CA ALA A 258 8.36 4.98 -38.31
C ALA A 258 9.18 6.18 -38.79
N SER A 259 10.17 5.92 -39.64
CA SER A 259 10.88 6.95 -40.40
C SER A 259 9.88 7.69 -41.27
N ARG A 260 9.88 9.02 -41.20
CA ARG A 260 9.27 9.86 -42.23
C ARG A 260 10.24 9.86 -43.41
N ASP A 261 9.81 9.28 -44.51
CA ASP A 261 10.47 9.45 -45.81
C ASP A 261 10.35 10.92 -46.22
N THR A 262 11.51 11.53 -46.43
CA THR A 262 11.69 12.77 -47.18
C THR A 262 12.23 12.40 -48.55
N ALA A 263 11.38 12.46 -49.56
CA ALA A 263 11.64 12.94 -50.93
C ALA A 263 10.34 12.84 -51.73
#